data_AF-A0A7S1M3Z5-F1
#
_entry.id   AF-A0A7S1M3Z5-F1
#
_cell.length_a   1.000
_cell.length_b   1.000
_cell.length_c   1.000
_cell.angle_alpha   90.00
_cell.angle_beta   90.00
_cell.angle_gamma   90.00
#
_symmetry.space_group_name_H-M   'P 1'
#
loop_
_entity.id
_entity.type
_entity.pdbx_description
1 polymer ?
#
loop_
_entity_poly.entity_id
_entity_poly.type
_entity_poly.pdbx_seq_one_letter_code
_entity_poly.pdbx_strand_id
1 'polypeptide(L)'
;SDLEVASKLLSEGKKIGKHPLDSSYEALKCGLRPLDHSSAEFKRIQRMVENTHGATHHLKVRIEEVFEVDRAGETTRYEANYGKLHNKVMFWHGSRTTNFMGILSQGLRIAPPEAPSTGYM
;
A
#
# COMPACT_ATOMS: atom_id res chain seq x y z
N SER A 1 14.89 6.62 -5.96
CA SER A 1 14.54 5.18 -5.87
C SER A 1 13.72 4.90 -4.62
N ASP A 2 12.82 3.90 -4.60
CA ASP A 2 12.04 3.52 -3.41
C ASP A 2 12.93 3.03 -2.25
N LEU A 3 14.06 2.41 -2.55
CA LEU A 3 15.05 2.01 -1.54
C LEU A 3 15.70 3.21 -0.83
N GLU A 4 15.94 4.30 -1.56
CA GLU A 4 16.48 5.54 -0.98
C GLU A 4 15.45 6.19 -0.06
N VAL A 5 14.18 6.17 -0.47
CA VAL A 5 13.06 6.64 0.37
C VAL A 5 12.99 5.83 1.66
N ALA A 6 13.05 4.49 1.56
CA ALA A 6 13.04 3.62 2.72
C ALA A 6 14.24 3.90 3.65
N SER A 7 15.44 4.01 3.10
CA SER A 7 16.65 4.33 3.87
C SER A 7 16.53 5.69 4.58
N LYS A 8 15.98 6.71 3.90
CA LYS A 8 15.78 8.04 4.48
C LYS A 8 14.80 7.99 5.65
N LEU A 9 13.65 7.33 5.49
CA LEU A 9 12.63 7.19 6.53
C LEU A 9 13.19 6.47 7.78
N LEU A 10 13.99 5.42 7.59
CA LEU A 10 14.65 4.71 8.69
C LEU A 10 15.68 5.57 9.42
N SER A 11 16.36 6.48 8.72
CA SER A 11 17.34 7.39 9.32
C SER A 11 16.67 8.51 10.14
N GLU A 12 15.57 9.07 9.62
CA GLU A 12 14.80 10.14 10.29
C GLU A 12 14.01 9.62 11.50
N GLY A 13 13.69 8.32 11.52
CA GLY A 13 12.99 7.66 12.61
C GLY A 13 13.83 7.37 13.86
N LYS A 14 15.13 7.67 13.92
CA LYS A 14 15.93 7.38 15.13
C LYS A 14 15.69 8.43 16.23
N LYS A 15 14.59 8.28 16.99
CA LYS A 15 14.32 9.08 18.19
C LYS A 15 14.87 8.39 19.44
N ILE A 16 15.59 9.13 20.27
CA ILE A 16 16.12 8.62 21.54
C ILE A 16 14.95 8.33 22.49
N GLY A 17 14.94 7.13 23.10
CA GLY A 17 13.94 6.74 24.10
C GLY A 17 12.68 6.07 23.54
N LYS A 18 12.59 5.82 22.22
CA LYS A 18 11.47 5.09 21.60
C LYS A 18 11.95 3.80 20.94
N HIS A 19 11.10 2.77 20.88
CA HIS A 19 11.42 1.56 20.15
C HIS A 19 11.66 1.88 18.65
N PRO A 20 12.70 1.32 18.01
CA PRO A 20 13.03 1.63 16.62
C PRO A 20 11.89 1.34 15.63
N LEU A 21 11.13 0.26 15.85
CA LEU A 21 9.99 -0.09 14.98
C LEU A 21 8.85 0.93 15.10
N ASP A 22 8.54 1.39 16.31
CA ASP A 22 7.47 2.38 16.51
C ASP A 22 7.83 3.72 15.90
N SER A 23 9.12 4.05 15.87
CA SER A 23 9.59 5.28 15.25
C SER A 23 9.61 5.16 13.72
N SER A 24 9.94 3.98 13.19
CA SER A 24 9.82 3.67 11.76
C SER A 24 8.35 3.69 11.31
N TYR A 25 7.45 3.14 12.12
CA TYR A 25 6.01 3.17 11.87
C TYR A 25 5.44 4.59 11.88
N GLU A 26 5.82 5.43 12.86
CA GLU A 26 5.47 6.85 12.86
C GLU A 26 5.94 7.58 11.58
N ALA A 27 7.14 7.26 11.09
CA ALA A 27 7.69 7.86 9.88
C ALA A 27 6.85 7.53 8.63
N LEU A 28 6.10 6.42 8.63
CA LEU A 28 5.16 6.08 7.56
C LEU A 28 3.98 7.06 7.47
N LYS A 29 3.62 7.74 8.57
CA LYS A 29 2.43 8.62 8.63
C LYS A 29 1.18 7.92 8.06
N CYS A 30 1.03 6.66 8.39
CA CYS A 30 0.02 5.75 7.85
C CYS A 30 -0.47 4.84 8.97
N GLY A 31 -1.79 4.83 9.19
CA GLY A 31 -2.46 3.90 10.07
C GLY A 31 -2.60 2.54 9.38
N LEU A 32 -2.08 1.50 10.01
CA LEU A 32 -2.27 0.11 9.61
C LEU A 32 -3.02 -0.62 10.73
N ARG A 33 -4.18 -1.18 10.41
CA ARG A 33 -5.00 -1.93 11.36
C ARG A 33 -5.28 -3.33 10.82
N PRO A 34 -4.89 -4.40 11.53
CA PRO A 34 -5.22 -5.75 11.09
C PRO A 34 -6.75 -5.94 11.11
N LEU A 35 -7.27 -6.58 10.08
CA LEU A 35 -8.67 -7.01 10.03
C LEU A 35 -8.81 -8.38 10.68
N ASP A 36 -9.89 -8.55 11.43
CA ASP A 36 -10.24 -9.87 11.96
C ASP A 36 -10.54 -10.83 10.79
N HIS A 37 -9.93 -12.01 10.83
CA HIS A 37 -10.11 -13.09 9.86
C HIS A 37 -11.58 -13.55 9.79
N SER A 38 -12.32 -13.39 10.88
CA SER A 38 -13.75 -13.71 10.96
C SER A 38 -14.65 -12.67 10.26
N SER A 39 -14.12 -11.47 10.02
CA SER A 39 -14.88 -10.32 9.52
C SER A 39 -15.40 -10.52 8.09
N ALA A 40 -16.52 -9.86 7.78
CA ALA A 40 -17.11 -9.89 6.45
C ALA A 40 -16.17 -9.28 5.38
N GLU A 41 -15.41 -8.25 5.75
CA GLU A 41 -14.46 -7.58 4.87
C GLU A 41 -13.27 -8.49 4.51
N PHE A 42 -12.67 -9.14 5.50
CA PHE A 42 -11.59 -10.11 5.27
C PHE A 42 -12.06 -11.22 4.33
N LYS A 43 -13.22 -11.83 4.62
CA LYS A 43 -13.81 -12.89 3.78
C LYS A 43 -14.16 -12.41 2.37
N ARG A 44 -14.54 -11.13 2.20
CA ARG A 44 -14.79 -10.55 0.88
C ARG A 44 -13.51 -10.44 0.08
N ILE A 45 -12.44 -9.94 0.68
CA ILE A 45 -11.10 -9.82 0.07
C ILE A 45 -10.58 -11.22 -0.30
N GLN A 46 -10.74 -12.20 0.60
CA GLN A 46 -10.39 -13.59 0.31
C GLN A 46 -11.10 -14.14 -0.93
N ARG A 47 -12.43 -13.99 -1.01
CA ARG A 47 -13.18 -14.39 -2.21
C ARG A 47 -12.72 -13.66 -3.47
N MET A 48 -12.39 -12.36 -3.37
CA MET A 48 -11.87 -11.62 -4.53
C MET A 48 -10.53 -12.18 -5.02
N VAL A 49 -9.61 -12.50 -4.11
CA VAL A 49 -8.33 -13.13 -4.48
C VAL A 49 -8.54 -14.49 -5.14
N GLU A 50 -9.38 -15.35 -4.56
CA GLU A 50 -9.70 -16.68 -5.11
C GLU A 50 -10.35 -16.58 -6.50
N ASN A 51 -11.32 -15.67 -6.68
CA ASN A 51 -12.11 -15.56 -7.91
C ASN A 51 -11.37 -14.85 -9.05
N THR A 52 -10.36 -14.03 -8.74
CA THR A 52 -9.60 -13.27 -9.74
C THR A 52 -8.24 -13.87 -10.07
N HIS A 53 -8.00 -15.11 -9.64
CA HIS A 53 -6.76 -15.82 -9.96
C HIS A 53 -6.66 -16.12 -11.46
N GLY A 54 -5.63 -15.57 -12.11
CA GLY A 54 -5.42 -15.73 -13.55
C GLY A 54 -5.16 -17.19 -13.92
N ALA A 55 -5.91 -17.73 -14.88
CA ALA A 55 -5.79 -19.15 -15.28
C ALA A 55 -4.40 -19.55 -15.80
N THR A 56 -3.63 -18.59 -16.33
CA THR A 56 -2.26 -18.78 -16.82
C THR A 56 -1.19 -18.61 -15.74
N HIS A 57 -1.54 -18.19 -14.52
CA HIS A 57 -0.61 -18.02 -13.41
C HIS A 57 -0.61 -19.27 -12.53
N HIS A 58 0.52 -20.00 -12.48
CA HIS A 58 0.61 -21.27 -11.75
C HIS A 58 0.91 -21.13 -10.26
N LEU A 59 1.24 -19.93 -9.79
CA LEU A 59 1.52 -19.67 -8.38
C LEU A 59 0.22 -19.73 -7.57
N LYS A 60 0.19 -20.51 -6.49
CA LYS A 60 -0.90 -20.46 -5.51
C LYS A 60 -0.61 -19.38 -4.47
N VAL A 61 -1.60 -18.54 -4.21
CA VAL A 61 -1.54 -17.48 -3.19
C VAL A 61 -2.46 -17.84 -2.02
N ARG A 62 -1.99 -17.57 -0.81
CA ARG A 62 -2.77 -17.68 0.43
C ARG A 62 -2.69 -16.34 1.14
N ILE A 63 -3.84 -15.82 1.57
CA ILE A 63 -3.88 -14.62 2.40
C ILE A 63 -3.47 -15.03 3.82
N GLU A 64 -2.43 -14.40 4.34
CA GLU A 64 -2.03 -14.57 5.75
C GLU A 64 -2.66 -13.49 6.62
N GLU A 65 -2.57 -12.23 6.21
CA GLU A 65 -3.14 -11.09 6.91
C GLU A 65 -3.72 -10.08 5.94
N VAL A 66 -4.69 -9.29 6.44
CA VAL A 66 -5.24 -8.14 5.73
C VAL A 66 -5.19 -6.94 6.66
N PHE A 67 -4.67 -5.83 6.14
CA PHE A 67 -4.59 -4.58 6.88
C PHE A 67 -5.48 -3.54 6.21
N GLU A 68 -6.31 -2.87 7.02
CA GLU A 68 -6.85 -1.58 6.65
C GLU A 68 -5.71 -0.55 6.65
N VAL A 69 -5.69 0.29 5.62
CA VAL A 69 -4.64 1.28 5.37
C VAL A 69 -5.28 2.66 5.35
N ASP A 70 -4.88 3.53 6.27
CA ASP A 70 -5.32 4.92 6.36
C ASP A 70 -4.12 5.87 6.28
N ARG A 71 -3.92 6.50 5.13
CA ARG A 71 -2.76 7.37 4.89
C ARG A 71 -3.09 8.82 5.20
N ALA A 72 -2.19 9.49 5.90
CA ALA A 72 -2.38 10.87 6.32
C ALA A 72 -2.74 11.79 5.14
N GLY A 73 -3.94 12.35 5.19
CA GLY A 73 -4.48 13.29 4.20
C GLY A 73 -4.96 12.67 2.88
N GLU A 74 -4.86 11.35 2.70
CA GLU A 74 -5.28 10.69 1.45
C GLU A 74 -6.79 10.77 1.23
N THR A 75 -7.59 10.45 2.24
CA THR A 75 -9.06 10.55 2.18
C THR A 75 -9.52 11.96 1.82
N THR A 76 -8.95 12.98 2.48
CA THR A 76 -9.27 14.39 2.19
C THR A 76 -8.94 14.77 0.75
N ARG A 77 -7.75 14.37 0.26
CA ARG A 77 -7.33 14.63 -1.13
C ARG A 77 -8.21 13.88 -2.13
N TYR A 78 -8.55 12.64 -1.84
CA TYR A 78 -9.42 11.82 -2.69
C TYR A 78 -10.81 12.44 -2.81
N GLU A 79 -11.46 12.78 -1.68
CA GLU A 79 -12.80 13.36 -1.70
C GLU A 79 -12.84 14.72 -2.40
N ALA A 80 -11.82 15.57 -2.18
CA ALA A 80 -11.75 16.88 -2.81
C ALA A 80 -11.62 16.83 -4.35
N ASN A 81 -10.86 15.87 -4.89
CA ASN A 81 -10.54 15.81 -6.32
C ASN A 81 -11.41 14.79 -7.09
N TYR A 82 -11.80 13.69 -6.45
CA TYR A 82 -12.35 12.50 -7.11
C TYR A 82 -13.60 11.94 -6.42
N GLY A 83 -13.99 12.47 -5.25
CA GLY A 83 -15.14 11.97 -4.47
C GLY A 83 -16.46 11.98 -5.24
N LYS A 84 -16.63 12.90 -6.19
CA LYS A 84 -17.84 13.03 -7.03
C LYS A 84 -17.82 12.17 -8.30
N LEU A 85 -16.70 11.51 -8.61
CA LEU A 85 -16.63 10.65 -9.80
C LEU A 85 -17.48 9.38 -9.58
N HIS A 86 -18.17 8.97 -10.64
CA HIS A 86 -18.90 7.71 -10.68
C HIS A 86 -17.95 6.54 -10.97
N ASN A 87 -18.46 5.30 -10.93
CA ASN A 87 -17.71 4.08 -11.26
C ASN A 87 -16.45 3.86 -10.39
N LYS A 88 -16.63 3.97 -9.06
CA LYS A 88 -15.57 3.64 -8.09
C LYS A 88 -15.44 2.13 -7.95
N VAL A 89 -14.27 1.59 -8.28
CA VAL A 89 -13.99 0.16 -8.26
C VAL A 89 -12.70 -0.10 -7.47
N MET A 90 -12.68 -1.21 -6.73
CA MET A 90 -11.50 -1.70 -6.03
C MET A 90 -10.67 -2.56 -6.99
N PHE A 91 -9.39 -2.22 -7.14
CA PHE A 91 -8.44 -2.94 -7.99
C PHE A 91 -7.22 -3.42 -7.20
N TRP A 92 -6.52 -4.41 -7.76
CA TRP A 92 -5.26 -4.91 -7.23
C TRP A 92 -4.08 -4.07 -7.73
N HIS A 93 -3.15 -3.75 -6.85
CA HIS A 93 -1.85 -3.19 -7.20
C HIS A 93 -0.75 -4.00 -6.51
N GLY A 94 0.03 -4.75 -7.29
CA GLY A 94 1.20 -5.48 -6.80
C GLY A 94 2.48 -4.67 -6.96
N SER A 95 3.35 -4.70 -5.95
CA SER A 95 4.68 -4.08 -6.00
C SER A 95 5.69 -4.96 -5.24
N ARG A 96 6.98 -4.67 -5.39
CA ARG A 96 8.02 -5.36 -4.60
C ARG A 96 7.91 -4.90 -3.14
N THR A 97 8.17 -5.80 -2.18
CA THR A 97 8.12 -5.50 -0.74
C THR A 97 8.97 -4.27 -0.36
N THR A 98 10.13 -4.09 -1.01
CA THR A 98 11.02 -2.94 -0.80
C THR A 98 10.36 -1.59 -1.09
N ASN A 99 9.32 -1.57 -1.92
CA ASN A 99 8.65 -0.36 -2.36
C ASN A 99 7.53 0.07 -1.41
N PHE A 100 7.01 -0.85 -0.59
CA PHE A 100 5.85 -0.57 0.26
C PHE A 100 6.10 0.51 1.30
N MET A 101 7.34 0.66 1.80
CA MET A 101 7.66 1.75 2.71
C MET A 101 7.48 3.13 2.04
N GLY A 102 7.87 3.26 0.76
CA GLY A 102 7.64 4.46 -0.03
C GLY A 102 6.16 4.64 -0.38
N ILE A 103 5.47 3.56 -0.77
CA ILE A 103 4.05 3.61 -1.13
C ILE A 103 3.18 4.04 0.06
N LEU A 104 3.38 3.43 1.23
CA LEU A 104 2.61 3.74 2.43
C LEU A 104 2.87 5.17 2.92
N SER A 105 4.10 5.65 2.82
CA SER A 105 4.46 7.00 3.28
C SER A 105 4.06 8.11 2.30
N GLN A 106 4.16 7.88 1.00
CA GLN A 106 4.08 8.96 0.00
C GLN A 106 2.96 8.79 -1.01
N GLY A 107 2.59 7.57 -1.39
CA GLY A 107 1.65 7.38 -2.49
C GLY A 107 2.06 6.29 -3.43
N LEU A 108 1.06 5.81 -4.18
CA LEU A 108 1.32 5.40 -5.55
C LEU A 108 1.73 6.65 -6.33
N ARG A 109 2.96 6.64 -6.85
CA ARG A 109 3.56 7.75 -7.60
C ARG A 109 3.61 7.39 -9.07
N ILE A 110 3.37 8.37 -9.92
CA ILE A 110 3.58 8.23 -11.37
C ILE A 110 5.09 8.18 -11.60
N ALA A 111 5.51 7.41 -12.60
CA ALA A 111 6.90 7.43 -13.05
C ALA A 111 7.32 8.87 -13.36
N PRO A 112 8.55 9.27 -13.00
CA PRO A 112 9.00 10.61 -13.27
C PRO A 112 9.23 10.80 -14.78
N PRO A 113 9.15 12.03 -15.30
CA PRO A 113 9.15 12.30 -16.75
C PRO A 113 10.42 11.82 -17.47
N GLU A 114 11.53 11.69 -16.75
CA GLU A 114 12.81 11.18 -17.26
C GLU A 114 12.86 9.64 -17.39
N ALA A 115 11.90 8.91 -16.81
CA ALA A 115 11.87 7.46 -16.91
C ALA A 115 11.52 7.03 -18.34
N PRO A 116 12.25 6.05 -18.92
CA PRO A 116 11.92 5.56 -20.25
C PRO A 116 10.53 4.92 -20.25
N SER A 117 9.75 5.14 -21.31
CA SER A 117 8.41 4.57 -21.45
C SER A 117 8.40 3.06 -21.75
N THR A 118 9.57 2.48 -22.01
CA THR A 118 9.73 1.05 -22.30
C THR A 118 9.27 0.20 -21.11
N GLY A 119 8.24 -0.62 -21.35
CA GLY A 119 7.63 -1.48 -20.31
C GLY A 119 6.36 -0.91 -19.69
N TYR A 120 5.97 0.32 -20.03
CA TYR A 120 4.60 0.80 -19.81
C TYR A 120 3.70 0.32 -20.96
N MET A 121 2.48 -0.11 -20.63
CA MET A 121 1.46 -0.57 -21.59
C MET A 121 0.33 0.46 -21.67
#